data_AF-A0A6V8LV41-F1
#
_entry.id   AF-A0A6V8LV41-F1
#
_cell.length_a   1.000
_cell.length_b   1.000
_cell.length_c   1.000
_cell.angle_alpha   90.00
_cell.angle_beta   90.00
_cell.angle_gamma   90.00
#
_symmetry.space_group_name_H-M   'P 1'
#
loop_
_entity.id
_entity.type
_entity.pdbx_description
1 polymer ?
#
loop_
_entity_poly.entity_id
_entity_poly.type
_entity_poly.pdbx_seq_one_letter_code
_entity_poly.pdbx_strand_id
1 'polypeptide(L)'
;MAAAASILAAGIGLGTAVTGGRQVASGLLRGDALTAFMLIVIGSVATIACWAGVHHLDDEAAAGAGTPTTARRYLILVQLFLATMSLAVLADNLGLLWVAVEATTIVTAFLVGHRRSRASVEAAWKYVVLCSVGIGIAFLGTVCVYATAVAAGAHGTTALNWTHLTSHTAGLDPDLTRLAMGLLLLGFGTKAGLAPMHAWLPDAHSQAPAPSPPSCPGCCCPWRSTPSGATRPSPTPSSKPATPAPSCWSPPSPPWPSPRSC
;
A
#
# COMPACT_ATOMS: atom_id res chain seq x y z
N MET A 1 5.02 1.88 17.61
CA MET A 1 6.23 1.03 17.77
C MET A 1 5.94 -0.24 18.57
N ALA A 2 5.36 -0.17 19.78
CA ALA A 2 5.10 -1.36 20.61
C ALA A 2 4.32 -2.49 19.89
N ALA A 3 3.28 -2.15 19.13
CA ALA A 3 2.50 -3.12 18.35
C ALA A 3 3.29 -3.79 17.20
N ALA A 4 4.13 -3.04 16.48
CA ALA A 4 4.99 -3.61 15.44
C ALA A 4 6.05 -4.56 16.04
N ALA A 5 6.64 -4.18 17.18
CA ALA A 5 7.57 -5.01 17.92
C ALA A 5 6.89 -6.27 18.49
N SER A 6 5.64 -6.17 18.97
CA SER A 6 4.89 -7.34 19.44
C SER A 6 4.54 -8.30 18.31
N ILE A 7 4.22 -7.81 17.11
CA ILE A 7 3.99 -8.66 15.93
C ILE A 7 5.28 -9.40 15.56
N LEU A 8 6.42 -8.70 15.55
CA LEU A 8 7.73 -9.31 15.29
C LEU A 8 8.08 -10.37 16.35
N ALA A 9 7.90 -10.06 17.63
CA ALA A 9 8.13 -10.99 18.72
C ALA A 9 7.19 -12.21 18.66
N ALA A 10 5.93 -12.01 18.29
CA ALA A 10 4.97 -13.09 18.08
C ALA A 10 5.37 -13.99 16.90
N GLY A 11 5.85 -13.41 15.79
CA GLY A 11 6.37 -14.15 14.65
C GLY A 11 7.58 -15.01 15.01
N ILE A 12 8.55 -14.45 15.75
CA ILE A 12 9.72 -15.19 16.24
C ILE A 12 9.30 -16.30 17.21
N GLY A 13 8.42 -15.99 18.17
CA GLY A 13 7.89 -16.96 19.12
C GLY A 13 7.18 -18.13 18.42
N LEU A 14 6.33 -17.83 17.45
CA LEU A 14 5.67 -18.85 16.63
C LEU A 14 6.68 -19.67 15.82
N GLY A 15 7.70 -19.03 15.24
CA GLY A 15 8.78 -19.71 14.52
C GLY A 15 9.49 -20.75 15.40
N THR A 16 9.85 -20.37 16.63
CA THR A 16 10.49 -21.31 17.57
C THR A 16 9.56 -22.47 17.98
N ALA A 17 8.27 -22.20 18.17
CA ALA A 17 7.28 -23.22 18.50
C ALA A 17 7.06 -24.22 17.35
N VAL A 18 7.03 -23.73 16.10
CA VAL A 18 6.86 -24.57 14.91
C VAL A 18 8.11 -25.42 14.65
N THR A 19 9.32 -24.87 14.83
CA THR A 19 10.56 -25.69 14.76
C THR A 19 10.62 -26.76 15.84
N GLY A 20 9.90 -26.56 16.96
CA GLY A 20 9.70 -27.58 18.00
C GLY A 20 8.60 -28.61 17.69
N GLY A 21 8.05 -28.62 16.47
CA GLY A 21 7.04 -29.59 16.02
C GLY A 21 5.60 -29.28 16.45
N ARG A 22 5.34 -28.14 17.10
CA ARG A 22 3.98 -27.72 17.47
C ARG A 22 3.37 -26.85 16.37
N GLN A 23 2.40 -27.39 15.64
CA GLN A 23 1.48 -26.56 14.88
C GLN A 23 0.42 -26.00 15.82
N VAL A 24 0.25 -24.68 15.82
CA VAL A 24 -0.80 -24.02 16.60
C VAL A 24 -1.98 -23.81 15.66
N ALA A 25 -2.96 -24.72 15.69
CA ALA A 25 -4.19 -24.58 14.92
C ALA A 25 -5.38 -24.44 15.88
N SER A 26 -6.05 -23.29 15.86
CA SER A 26 -7.22 -22.99 16.70
C SER A 26 -8.49 -22.84 15.87
N GLY A 27 -8.78 -23.83 15.01
CA GLY A 27 -10.00 -23.93 14.18
C GLY A 27 -10.09 -22.90 13.05
N LEU A 28 -10.07 -21.60 13.37
CA LEU A 28 -10.09 -20.48 12.42
C LEU A 28 -8.72 -19.88 12.16
N LEU A 29 -7.77 -20.07 13.09
CA LEU A 29 -6.42 -19.56 12.97
C LEU A 29 -5.43 -20.72 12.87
N ARG A 30 -4.40 -20.55 12.06
CA ARG A 30 -3.32 -21.51 11.89
C ARG A 30 -1.98 -20.79 11.94
N GLY A 31 -1.09 -21.33 12.75
CA GLY A 31 0.31 -20.94 12.85
C GLY A 31 1.20 -22.07 12.38
N ASP A 32 1.71 -21.94 11.16
CA ASP A 32 2.73 -22.81 10.59
C ASP A 32 4.05 -22.06 10.33
N ALA A 33 5.02 -22.73 9.70
CA ALA A 33 6.33 -22.14 9.42
C ALA A 33 6.23 -20.95 8.44
N LEU A 34 5.28 -21.00 7.50
CA LEU A 34 5.03 -19.94 6.54
C LEU A 34 4.38 -18.74 7.23
N THR A 35 3.39 -18.96 8.10
CA THR A 35 2.78 -17.93 8.94
C THR A 35 3.85 -17.23 9.78
N ALA A 36 4.73 -17.98 10.43
CA ALA A 36 5.82 -17.42 11.24
C ALA A 36 6.77 -16.56 10.40
N PHE A 37 7.19 -17.05 9.23
CA PHE A 37 8.02 -16.30 8.29
C PHE A 37 7.35 -14.99 7.86
N MET A 38 6.09 -15.06 7.43
CA MET A 38 5.33 -13.89 6.99
C MET A 38 5.12 -12.87 8.12
N LEU A 39 4.85 -13.31 9.35
CA LEU A 39 4.75 -12.42 10.51
C LEU A 39 6.08 -11.74 10.85
N ILE A 40 7.21 -12.42 10.69
CA ILE A 40 8.54 -11.82 10.87
C ILE A 40 8.78 -10.75 9.81
N VAL A 41 8.49 -11.04 8.54
CA VAL A 41 8.63 -10.05 7.46
C VAL A 41 7.73 -8.84 7.72
N ILE A 42 6.45 -9.05 8.02
CA ILE A 42 5.50 -7.97 8.33
C ILE A 42 5.97 -7.17 9.54
N GLY A 43 6.40 -7.84 10.62
CA GLY A 43 6.90 -7.18 11.83
C GLY A 43 8.15 -6.34 11.58
N SER A 44 9.07 -6.82 10.74
CA SER A 44 10.29 -6.08 10.39
C SER A 44 9.98 -4.81 9.58
N VAL A 45 9.19 -4.93 8.51
CA VAL A 45 8.74 -3.80 7.68
C VAL A 45 7.90 -2.82 8.50
N ALA A 46 6.99 -3.33 9.34
CA ALA A 46 6.15 -2.53 10.23
C ALA A 46 6.97 -1.68 11.20
N THR A 47 8.08 -2.23 11.71
CA THR A 47 8.96 -1.51 12.64
C THR A 47 9.65 -0.34 11.94
N ILE A 48 10.17 -0.58 10.74
CA ILE A 48 10.80 0.46 9.90
C ILE A 48 9.77 1.53 9.50
N ALA A 49 8.58 1.11 9.04
CA ALA A 49 7.51 2.01 8.62
C ALA A 49 6.98 2.84 9.79
N CYS A 50 6.82 2.25 10.99
CA CYS A 50 6.44 3.01 12.19
C CYS A 50 7.51 4.04 12.58
N TRP A 51 8.79 3.70 12.45
CA TRP A 51 9.89 4.62 12.74
C TRP A 51 9.90 5.80 11.77
N ALA A 52 9.85 5.53 10.46
CA ALA A 52 9.77 6.56 9.44
C ALA A 52 8.49 7.42 9.55
N GLY A 53 7.36 6.80 9.92
CA GLY A 53 6.10 7.49 10.11
C GLY A 53 6.10 8.49 11.27
N VAL A 54 6.80 8.18 12.38
CA VAL A 54 6.97 9.14 13.48
C VAL A 54 7.81 10.34 13.03
N HIS A 55 8.94 10.09 12.35
CA HIS A 55 9.78 11.16 11.81
C HIS A 55 9.00 12.06 10.84
N HIS A 56 8.20 11.46 9.95
CA HIS A 56 7.38 12.23 9.01
C HIS A 56 6.36 13.14 9.72
N LEU A 57 5.72 12.64 10.78
CA LEU A 57 4.77 13.42 11.57
C LEU A 57 5.47 14.54 12.35
N ASP A 58 6.70 14.30 12.84
CA ASP A 58 7.51 15.31 13.52
C ASP A 58 7.94 16.41 12.54
N ASP A 59 8.31 16.07 11.31
CA ASP A 59 8.60 17.03 10.23
C ASP A 59 7.36 17.86 9.85
N GLU A 60 6.19 17.21 9.73
CA GLU A 60 4.91 17.90 9.46
C GLU A 60 4.48 18.81 10.62
N ALA A 61 4.78 18.43 11.86
CA ALA A 61 4.54 19.25 13.05
C ALA A 61 5.50 20.46 13.09
N ALA A 62 6.78 20.27 12.77
CA ALA A 62 7.77 21.34 12.67
C ALA A 62 7.44 22.33 11.54
N ALA A 63 6.85 21.85 10.44
CA ALA A 63 6.36 22.68 9.34
C ALA A 63 5.03 23.39 9.64
N GLY A 64 4.40 23.15 10.80
CA GLY A 64 3.11 23.75 11.18
C GLY A 64 1.91 23.24 10.37
N ALA A 65 2.06 22.15 9.62
CA ALA A 65 1.03 21.59 8.74
C ALA A 65 0.19 20.49 9.40
N GLY A 66 0.63 19.92 10.53
CA GLY A 66 -0.03 18.82 11.22
C GLY A 66 -0.84 19.23 12.46
N THR A 67 -2.09 18.76 12.57
CA THR A 67 -2.82 18.80 13.86
C THR A 67 -2.56 17.52 14.66
N PRO A 68 -2.49 17.58 16.00
CA PRO A 68 -2.25 16.39 16.84
C PRO A 68 -3.34 15.32 16.66
N THR A 69 -4.57 15.72 16.33
CA THR A 69 -5.68 14.81 16.04
C THR A 69 -5.46 14.04 14.74
N THR A 70 -4.96 14.71 13.70
CA THR A 70 -4.64 14.11 12.40
C THR A 70 -3.51 13.09 12.55
N ALA A 71 -2.42 13.44 13.23
CA ALA A 71 -1.32 12.53 13.53
C ALA A 71 -1.78 11.28 14.30
N ARG A 72 -2.62 11.43 15.33
CA ARG A 72 -3.17 10.30 16.09
C ARG A 72 -4.01 9.37 15.21
N ARG A 73 -4.84 9.92 14.32
CA ARG A 73 -5.66 9.12 13.40
C ARG A 73 -4.79 8.33 12.43
N TYR A 74 -3.75 8.94 11.87
CA TYR A 74 -2.79 8.24 11.01
C TYR A 74 -2.15 7.05 11.75
N LEU A 75 -1.65 7.27 12.96
CA LEU A 75 -1.02 6.21 13.76
C LEU A 75 -1.99 5.07 14.09
N ILE A 76 -3.25 5.37 14.44
CA ILE A 76 -4.28 4.34 14.68
C ILE A 76 -4.55 3.54 13.39
N LEU A 77 -4.68 4.21 12.24
CA LEU A 77 -4.91 3.54 10.96
C LEU A 77 -3.74 2.63 10.57
N VAL A 78 -2.49 3.06 10.81
CA VAL A 78 -1.32 2.21 10.60
C VAL A 78 -1.38 0.96 11.48
N GLN A 79 -1.74 1.08 12.76
CA GLN A 79 -1.86 -0.11 13.63
C GLN A 79 -3.02 -1.02 13.20
N LEU A 80 -4.14 -0.46 12.77
CA LEU A 80 -5.27 -1.24 12.27
C LEU A 80 -4.92 -1.97 10.96
N PHE A 81 -4.11 -1.36 10.10
CA PHE A 81 -3.58 -1.97 8.88
C PHE A 81 -2.70 -3.17 9.22
N LEU A 82 -1.78 -3.01 10.19
CA LEU A 82 -0.92 -4.11 10.65
C LEU A 82 -1.70 -5.25 11.29
N ALA A 83 -2.75 -4.92 12.07
CA ALA A 83 -3.61 -5.92 12.70
C ALA A 83 -4.38 -6.75 11.65
N THR A 84 -4.97 -6.08 10.65
CA THR A 84 -5.71 -6.74 9.56
C THR A 84 -4.80 -7.58 8.66
N MET A 85 -3.59 -7.11 8.36
CA MET A 85 -2.57 -7.89 7.65
C MET A 85 -2.11 -9.12 8.44
N SER A 86 -1.86 -8.97 9.74
CA SER A 86 -1.48 -10.10 10.60
C SER A 86 -2.60 -11.13 10.70
N LEU A 87 -3.86 -10.68 10.79
CA LEU A 87 -5.04 -11.55 10.78
C LEU A 87 -5.17 -12.31 9.46
N ALA A 88 -4.91 -11.67 8.31
CA ALA A 88 -4.96 -12.33 7.01
C ALA A 88 -3.94 -13.47 6.91
N VAL A 89 -2.74 -13.29 7.45
CA VAL A 89 -1.69 -14.33 7.47
C VAL A 89 -1.99 -15.48 8.43
N LEU A 90 -2.71 -15.19 9.52
CA LEU A 90 -3.10 -16.20 10.52
C LEU A 90 -4.38 -16.97 10.16
N ALA A 91 -5.15 -16.52 9.17
CA ALA A 91 -6.45 -17.11 8.83
C ALA A 91 -6.29 -18.49 8.17
N ASP A 92 -6.85 -19.54 8.79
CA ASP A 92 -6.99 -20.88 8.17
C ASP A 92 -8.26 -20.99 7.31
N ASN A 93 -9.25 -20.14 7.61
CA ASN A 93 -10.54 -20.14 6.95
C ASN A 93 -10.57 -19.15 5.78
N LEU A 94 -10.98 -19.60 4.59
CA LEU A 94 -11.02 -18.77 3.38
C LEU A 94 -11.98 -17.57 3.52
N GLY A 95 -13.08 -17.74 4.27
CA GLY A 95 -13.99 -16.64 4.60
C GLY A 95 -13.34 -15.60 5.53
N LEU A 96 -12.61 -16.05 6.55
CA LEU A 96 -11.87 -15.15 7.45
C LEU A 96 -10.74 -14.42 6.71
N LEU A 97 -10.02 -15.11 5.82
CA LEU A 97 -9.02 -14.52 4.94
C LEU A 97 -9.64 -13.40 4.10
N TRP A 98 -10.78 -13.67 3.46
CA TRP A 98 -11.50 -12.66 2.68
C TRP A 98 -11.87 -11.43 3.51
N VAL A 99 -12.43 -11.62 4.71
CA VAL A 99 -12.78 -10.52 5.63
C VAL A 99 -11.54 -9.72 6.04
N ALA A 100 -10.44 -10.39 6.38
CA ALA A 100 -9.19 -9.71 6.76
C ALA A 100 -8.58 -8.91 5.60
N VAL A 101 -8.64 -9.47 4.39
CA VAL A 101 -8.16 -8.81 3.16
C VAL A 101 -9.00 -7.58 2.83
N GLU A 102 -10.33 -7.64 3.01
CA GLU A 102 -11.21 -6.49 2.81
C GLU A 102 -11.07 -5.45 3.93
N ALA A 103 -10.92 -5.87 5.18
CA ALA A 103 -10.60 -4.93 6.25
C ALA A 103 -9.32 -4.14 5.92
N THR A 104 -8.33 -4.80 5.30
CA THR A 104 -7.12 -4.12 4.85
C THR A 104 -7.37 -3.11 3.71
N THR A 105 -8.27 -3.38 2.74
CA THR A 105 -8.59 -2.41 1.67
C THR A 105 -9.20 -1.14 2.27
N ILE A 106 -10.17 -1.30 3.18
CA ILE A 106 -10.87 -0.21 3.85
C ILE A 106 -9.88 0.65 4.65
N VAL A 107 -9.02 0.03 5.45
CA VAL A 107 -8.02 0.77 6.23
C VAL A 107 -7.05 1.52 5.33
N THR A 108 -6.58 0.89 4.25
CA THR A 108 -5.68 1.51 3.28
C THR A 108 -6.34 2.71 2.61
N ALA A 109 -7.62 2.64 2.27
CA ALA A 109 -8.37 3.75 1.70
C ALA A 109 -8.39 4.99 2.61
N PHE A 110 -8.62 4.78 3.91
CA PHE A 110 -8.53 5.85 4.90
C PHE A 110 -7.10 6.39 5.07
N LEU A 111 -6.09 5.54 4.89
CA LEU A 111 -4.68 5.93 4.95
C LEU A 111 -4.27 6.80 3.75
N VAL A 112 -4.65 6.42 2.53
CA VAL A 112 -4.36 7.17 1.30
C VAL A 112 -5.12 8.50 1.28
N GLY A 113 -6.37 8.51 1.76
CA GLY A 113 -7.22 9.70 1.86
C GLY A 113 -6.87 10.64 3.03
N HIS A 114 -5.75 10.40 3.74
CA HIS A 114 -5.43 11.10 4.99
C HIS A 114 -5.29 12.62 4.82
N ARG A 115 -4.66 13.08 3.74
CA ARG A 115 -4.42 14.51 3.46
C ARG A 115 -5.66 15.25 2.91
N ARG A 116 -6.76 14.54 2.63
CA ARG A 116 -8.04 15.10 2.14
C ARG A 116 -7.92 16.09 0.96
N SER A 117 -6.84 16.04 0.18
CA SER A 117 -6.71 16.85 -1.04
C SER A 117 -7.57 16.24 -2.14
N ARG A 118 -8.03 17.04 -3.11
CA ARG A 118 -8.86 16.53 -4.22
C ARG A 118 -8.19 15.38 -4.98
N ALA A 119 -6.88 15.51 -5.24
CA ALA A 119 -6.08 14.46 -5.89
C ALA A 119 -5.94 13.19 -5.04
N SER A 120 -5.71 13.33 -3.73
CA SER A 120 -5.62 12.20 -2.79
C SER A 120 -6.95 11.45 -2.67
N VAL A 121 -8.08 12.17 -2.63
CA VAL A 121 -9.42 11.57 -2.56
C VAL A 121 -9.79 10.87 -3.87
N GLU A 122 -9.46 11.47 -5.02
CA GLU A 122 -9.70 10.84 -6.33
C GLU A 122 -8.90 9.53 -6.49
N ALA A 123 -7.62 9.54 -6.11
CA ALA A 123 -6.79 8.34 -6.14
C ALA A 123 -7.26 7.27 -5.15
N ALA A 124 -7.62 7.67 -3.93
CA ALA A 124 -8.17 6.75 -2.92
C ALA A 124 -9.47 6.11 -3.40
N TRP A 125 -10.37 6.89 -4.01
CA TRP A 125 -11.63 6.38 -4.55
C TRP A 125 -11.41 5.38 -5.70
N LYS A 126 -10.52 5.69 -6.64
CA LYS A 126 -10.15 4.77 -7.74
C LYS A 126 -9.60 3.45 -7.20
N TYR A 127 -8.72 3.52 -6.20
CA TYR A 127 -8.17 2.34 -5.53
C TYR A 127 -9.26 1.51 -4.85
N VAL A 128 -10.16 2.14 -4.08
CA VAL A 128 -11.27 1.46 -3.41
C VAL A 128 -12.16 0.74 -4.42
N VAL A 129 -12.61 1.43 -5.46
CA VAL A 129 -13.49 0.83 -6.47
C VAL A 129 -12.83 -0.37 -7.13
N LEU A 130 -11.56 -0.25 -7.52
CA LEU A 130 -10.83 -1.35 -8.14
C LEU A 130 -10.65 -2.55 -7.20
N CYS A 131 -10.26 -2.30 -5.95
CA CYS A 131 -10.10 -3.36 -4.96
C CYS A 131 -11.43 -4.00 -4.56
N SER A 132 -12.52 -3.23 -4.46
CA SER A 132 -13.85 -3.74 -4.13
C SER A 132 -14.43 -4.62 -5.25
N VAL A 133 -14.15 -4.32 -6.52
CA VAL A 133 -14.51 -5.22 -7.62
C VAL A 133 -13.69 -6.51 -7.53
N GLY A 134 -12.39 -6.41 -7.29
CA GLY A 134 -11.51 -7.56 -7.09
C GLY A 134 -11.93 -8.49 -5.97
N ILE A 135 -12.17 -7.93 -4.77
CA ILE A 135 -12.59 -8.70 -3.60
C ILE A 135 -14.01 -9.28 -3.77
N GLY A 136 -14.87 -8.64 -4.58
CA GLY A 136 -16.18 -9.18 -4.96
C GLY A 136 -16.06 -10.42 -5.84
N ILE A 137 -15.14 -10.41 -6.80
CA ILE A 137 -14.81 -11.59 -7.61
C ILE A 137 -14.22 -12.70 -6.73
N ALA A 138 -13.31 -12.36 -5.80
CA ALA A 138 -12.78 -13.32 -4.84
C ALA A 138 -13.89 -13.89 -3.94
N PHE A 139 -14.86 -13.06 -3.52
CA PHE A 139 -16.01 -13.51 -2.73
C PHE A 139 -16.83 -14.55 -3.49
N LEU A 140 -17.13 -14.30 -4.77
CA LEU A 140 -17.82 -15.28 -5.61
C LEU A 140 -17.05 -16.60 -5.69
N GLY A 141 -15.71 -16.54 -5.84
CA GLY A 141 -14.85 -17.72 -5.77
C GLY A 141 -14.98 -18.47 -4.43
N THR A 142 -14.95 -17.75 -3.30
CA THR A 142 -15.13 -18.34 -1.96
C THR A 142 -16.50 -19.02 -1.82
N VAL A 143 -17.56 -18.43 -2.38
CA VAL A 143 -18.91 -19.03 -2.40
C VAL A 143 -18.94 -20.30 -3.23
N CYS A 144 -18.26 -20.34 -4.39
CA CYS A 144 -18.14 -21.56 -5.18
C CYS A 144 -17.38 -22.67 -4.43
N VAL A 145 -16.28 -22.34 -3.73
CA VAL A 145 -15.57 -23.30 -2.87
C VAL A 145 -16.50 -23.83 -1.78
N TYR A 146 -17.24 -22.95 -1.11
CA TYR A 146 -18.20 -23.36 -0.10
C TYR A 146 -19.26 -24.31 -0.66
N ALA A 147 -19.81 -24.03 -1.85
CA ALA A 147 -20.78 -24.89 -2.50
C ALA A 147 -20.21 -26.29 -2.78
N THR A 148 -18.98 -26.39 -3.30
CA THR A 148 -18.32 -27.69 -3.53
C THR A 148 -18.05 -28.44 -2.22
N ALA A 149 -17.64 -27.73 -1.17
CA ALA A 149 -17.36 -28.33 0.13
C ALA A 149 -18.63 -28.88 0.79
N VAL A 150 -19.74 -28.16 0.70
CA VAL A 150 -21.04 -28.61 1.21
C VAL A 150 -21.56 -29.81 0.42
N ALA A 151 -21.42 -29.80 -0.91
CA ALA A 151 -21.78 -30.95 -1.75
C ALA A 151 -20.95 -32.20 -1.41
N ALA A 152 -19.70 -32.02 -0.98
CA ALA A 152 -18.82 -33.09 -0.50
C ALA A 152 -19.09 -33.52 0.96
N GLY A 153 -20.11 -32.96 1.62
CA GLY A 153 -20.51 -33.34 2.99
C GLY A 153 -19.84 -32.54 4.11
N ALA A 154 -19.13 -31.45 3.80
CA ALA A 154 -18.62 -30.54 4.83
C ALA A 154 -19.74 -29.61 5.34
N HIS A 155 -19.80 -29.40 6.66
CA HIS A 155 -20.85 -28.58 7.26
C HIS A 155 -20.28 -27.52 8.22
N GLY A 156 -20.88 -26.33 8.19
CA GLY A 156 -20.53 -25.24 9.11
C GLY A 156 -19.22 -24.53 8.77
N THR A 157 -18.56 -23.97 9.79
CA THR A 157 -17.35 -23.16 9.63
C THR A 157 -16.13 -23.95 9.17
N THR A 158 -16.14 -25.28 9.31
CA THR A 158 -15.05 -26.15 8.84
C THR A 158 -15.03 -26.34 7.33
N ALA A 159 -16.15 -26.09 6.64
CA ALA A 159 -16.25 -26.25 5.19
C ALA A 159 -15.30 -25.33 4.39
N LEU A 160 -14.91 -24.19 4.98
CA LEU A 160 -13.99 -23.22 4.38
C LEU A 160 -12.58 -23.26 4.99
N ASN A 161 -12.31 -24.21 5.89
CA ASN A 161 -10.97 -24.36 6.44
C ASN A 161 -10.05 -25.04 5.43
N TRP A 162 -8.88 -24.45 5.23
CA TRP A 162 -7.86 -24.95 4.31
C TRP A 162 -7.45 -26.39 4.62
N THR A 163 -7.30 -26.70 5.90
CA THR A 163 -6.95 -28.05 6.38
C THR A 163 -8.00 -29.10 5.99
N HIS A 164 -9.28 -28.74 6.00
CA HIS A 164 -10.37 -29.65 5.62
C HIS A 164 -10.47 -29.82 4.11
N LEU A 165 -10.35 -28.72 3.36
CA LEU A 165 -10.41 -28.73 1.89
C LEU A 165 -9.27 -29.55 1.28
N THR A 166 -8.04 -29.38 1.77
CA THR A 166 -6.86 -30.11 1.28
C THR A 166 -6.88 -31.61 1.60
N SER A 167 -7.57 -32.02 2.67
CA SER A 167 -7.70 -33.44 3.04
C SER A 167 -8.83 -34.16 2.30
N HIS A 168 -9.81 -33.42 1.77
CA HIS A 168 -11.01 -33.96 1.11
C HIS A 168 -11.08 -33.62 -0.38
N THR A 169 -9.94 -33.37 -1.04
CA THR A 169 -9.90 -32.94 -2.45
C THR A 169 -10.55 -33.93 -3.41
N ALA A 170 -10.55 -35.23 -3.09
CA ALA A 170 -11.13 -36.27 -3.93
C ALA A 170 -12.67 -36.22 -4.01
N GLY A 171 -13.34 -35.57 -3.06
CA GLY A 171 -14.81 -35.43 -3.03
C GLY A 171 -15.33 -34.13 -3.66
N LEU A 172 -14.43 -33.23 -4.07
CA LEU A 172 -14.81 -31.94 -4.64
C LEU A 172 -15.09 -32.07 -6.14
N ASP A 173 -16.12 -31.38 -6.62
CA ASP A 173 -16.39 -31.24 -8.05
C ASP A 173 -15.21 -30.52 -8.74
N PRO A 174 -14.49 -31.17 -9.67
CA PRO A 174 -13.29 -30.61 -10.29
C PRO A 174 -13.58 -29.38 -11.15
N ASP A 175 -14.74 -29.31 -11.81
CA ASP A 175 -15.06 -28.20 -12.72
C ASP A 175 -15.39 -26.94 -11.91
N LEU A 176 -16.22 -27.08 -10.88
CA LEU A 176 -16.57 -25.98 -10.00
C LEU A 176 -15.36 -25.52 -9.16
N THR A 177 -14.49 -26.46 -8.75
CA THR A 177 -13.24 -26.12 -8.05
C THR A 177 -12.30 -25.32 -8.96
N ARG A 178 -12.13 -25.71 -10.23
CA ARG A 178 -11.30 -24.97 -11.19
C ARG A 178 -11.84 -23.55 -11.43
N LEU A 179 -13.16 -23.41 -11.58
CA LEU A 179 -13.81 -22.10 -11.70
C LEU A 179 -13.56 -21.26 -10.43
N ALA A 180 -13.78 -21.84 -9.25
CA ALA A 180 -13.58 -21.17 -7.97
C ALA A 180 -12.14 -20.68 -7.78
N MET A 181 -11.15 -21.52 -8.11
CA MET A 181 -9.74 -21.14 -8.07
C MET A 181 -9.42 -20.02 -9.07
N GLY A 182 -9.99 -20.07 -10.28
CA GLY A 182 -9.85 -18.99 -11.26
C GLY A 182 -10.39 -17.65 -10.75
N LEU A 183 -11.56 -17.65 -10.12
CA LEU A 183 -12.17 -16.46 -9.51
C LEU A 183 -11.35 -15.94 -8.33
N LEU A 184 -10.87 -16.82 -7.45
CA LEU A 184 -10.01 -16.44 -6.32
C LEU A 184 -8.70 -15.83 -6.79
N LEU A 185 -8.05 -16.45 -7.78
CA LEU A 185 -6.81 -15.94 -8.38
C LEU A 185 -7.02 -14.59 -9.05
N LEU A 186 -8.14 -14.42 -9.77
CA LEU A 186 -8.47 -13.15 -10.41
C LEU A 186 -8.74 -12.06 -9.36
N GLY A 187 -9.53 -12.37 -8.34
CA GLY A 187 -9.91 -11.44 -7.29
C GLY A 187 -8.74 -11.04 -6.40
N PHE A 188 -8.02 -11.99 -5.81
CA PHE A 188 -6.81 -11.66 -5.03
C PHE A 188 -5.67 -11.13 -5.92
N GLY A 189 -5.62 -11.54 -7.19
CA GLY A 189 -4.65 -11.06 -8.18
C GLY A 189 -4.80 -9.58 -8.51
N THR A 190 -6.02 -9.04 -8.60
CA THR A 190 -6.22 -7.58 -8.75
C THR A 190 -5.61 -6.80 -7.59
N LYS A 191 -5.80 -7.28 -6.35
CA LYS A 191 -5.28 -6.65 -5.14
C LYS A 191 -3.75 -6.78 -5.03
N ALA A 192 -3.20 -7.92 -5.45
CA ALA A 192 -1.76 -8.14 -5.50
C ALA A 192 -1.08 -7.39 -6.67
N GLY A 193 -1.86 -6.82 -7.60
CA GLY A 193 -1.31 -6.15 -8.79
C GLY A 193 -0.64 -7.12 -9.76
N LEU A 194 -1.13 -8.36 -9.87
CA LEU A 194 -0.60 -9.31 -10.86
C LEU A 194 -0.88 -8.82 -12.29
N ALA A 195 0.04 -9.06 -13.23
CA ALA A 195 -0.20 -8.74 -14.64
C ALA A 195 -1.45 -9.50 -15.15
N PRO A 196 -2.41 -8.85 -15.83
CA PRO A 196 -2.38 -7.50 -16.43
C PRO A 196 -2.95 -6.36 -15.54
N MET A 197 -3.36 -6.65 -14.31
CA MET A 197 -4.13 -5.76 -13.42
C MET A 197 -3.26 -4.77 -12.62
N HIS A 198 -2.02 -4.51 -13.03
CA HIS A 198 -1.05 -3.66 -12.31
C HIS A 198 -1.15 -2.17 -12.65
N ALA A 199 -2.05 -1.78 -13.57
CA ALA A 199 -2.14 -0.42 -14.11
C ALA A 199 -2.46 0.65 -13.05
N TRP A 200 -3.05 0.27 -11.91
CA TRP A 200 -3.34 1.18 -10.79
C TRP A 200 -2.12 1.47 -9.90
N LEU A 201 -1.08 0.64 -9.97
CA LEU A 201 0.06 0.70 -9.09
C LEU A 201 0.89 1.99 -9.30
N PRO A 202 1.20 2.43 -10.54
CA PRO A 202 1.92 3.69 -10.77
C PRO A 202 1.16 4.92 -10.26
N ASP A 203 -0.16 4.96 -10.49
CA ASP A 203 -1.02 6.07 -10.06
C ASP A 203 -1.05 6.22 -8.54
N ALA A 204 -1.14 5.10 -7.81
CA ALA A 204 -1.13 5.10 -6.35
C ALA A 204 0.20 5.63 -5.77
N HIS A 205 1.34 5.25 -6.38
CA HIS A 205 2.65 5.71 -5.91
C HIS A 205 2.93 7.17 -6.23
N SER A 206 2.38 7.71 -7.32
CA SER A 206 2.53 9.13 -7.69
C SER A 206 1.90 10.10 -6.69
N GLN A 207 0.91 9.65 -5.93
CA GLN A 207 0.17 10.44 -4.94
C GLN A 207 0.65 10.22 -3.51
N ALA A 208 1.51 9.22 -3.28
CA ALA A 208 2.13 9.01 -1.99
C ALA A 208 3.17 10.12 -1.75
N PRO A 209 3.19 10.77 -0.56
CA PRO A 209 4.25 11.70 -0.21
C PRO A 209 5.56 10.93 -0.16
N ALA A 210 6.39 11.04 -1.18
CA ALA A 210 7.74 10.53 -1.11
C ALA A 210 8.46 11.29 0.02
N PRO A 211 9.16 10.62 0.95
CA PRO A 211 10.13 11.29 1.80
C PRO A 211 11.27 11.73 0.89
N SER A 212 11.12 12.90 0.25
CA SER A 212 12.24 13.55 -0.39
C SER A 212 13.19 13.99 0.72
N PRO A 213 14.45 13.52 0.76
CA PRO A 213 15.43 14.15 1.63
C PRO A 213 15.58 15.61 1.19
N PRO A 214 15.66 16.58 2.13
CA PRO A 214 15.90 17.99 1.80
C PRO A 214 17.37 18.27 1.38
N SER A 215 18.04 17.30 0.77
CA SER A 215 19.48 17.37 0.47
C SER A 215 19.81 16.97 -0.96
N CYS A 216 19.20 17.65 -1.93
CA CYS A 216 19.86 17.84 -3.22
C CYS A 216 19.76 19.31 -3.63
N PRO A 217 20.64 20.19 -3.12
CA PRO A 217 20.79 21.53 -3.66
C PRO A 217 21.45 21.40 -5.05
N GLY A 218 20.66 21.02 -6.05
CA GLY A 218 21.21 20.73 -7.38
C GLY A 218 20.17 20.39 -8.44
N CYS A 219 18.99 19.85 -8.08
CA CYS A 219 17.89 19.70 -9.02
C CYS A 219 17.06 20.98 -9.10
N CYS A 220 17.70 22.02 -9.64
CA CYS A 220 17.00 23.14 -10.24
C CYS A 220 16.07 22.62 -11.35
N CYS A 221 14.76 22.64 -11.11
CA CYS A 221 13.77 22.89 -12.15
C CYS A 221 13.38 24.37 -12.07
N PRO A 222 14.03 25.29 -12.80
CA PRO A 222 13.56 26.65 -12.92
C PRO A 222 12.62 26.73 -14.11
N TRP A 223 11.36 26.35 -13.93
CA TRP A 223 10.31 26.64 -14.91
C TRP A 223 9.26 27.60 -14.34
N ARG A 224 9.70 28.86 -14.29
CA ARG A 224 9.02 30.07 -14.77
C ARG A 224 7.51 30.16 -14.56
N SER A 225 7.12 31.03 -13.63
CA SER A 225 6.06 32.03 -13.86
C SER A 225 6.28 33.24 -12.94
N THR A 226 7.04 34.24 -13.40
CA THR A 226 6.98 35.60 -12.85
C THR A 226 6.03 36.43 -13.70
N PRO A 227 4.93 36.97 -13.16
CA PRO A 227 4.29 38.15 -13.72
C PRO A 227 5.09 39.39 -13.28
N SER A 228 5.25 40.29 -14.24
CA SER A 228 5.85 41.61 -14.16
C SER A 228 5.35 42.47 -12.99
N GLY A 229 6.27 43.18 -12.33
CA GLY A 229 5.92 44.31 -11.47
C GLY A 229 6.94 44.60 -10.37
N ALA A 230 8.15 45.03 -10.72
CA ALA A 230 9.06 45.62 -9.73
C ALA A 230 9.78 46.83 -10.34
N THR A 231 9.50 47.96 -9.73
CA THR A 231 10.07 49.29 -9.90
C THR A 231 11.60 49.29 -9.79
N ARG A 232 12.26 49.97 -10.74
CA ARG A 232 13.70 50.28 -10.72
C ARG A 232 14.02 51.25 -9.56
N PRO A 233 15.08 51.02 -8.78
CA PRO A 233 15.85 52.09 -8.16
C PRO A 233 17.01 52.51 -9.08
N SER A 234 17.31 53.80 -9.08
CA SER A 234 18.37 54.48 -9.84
C SER A 234 19.79 54.12 -9.35
N PRO A 235 20.82 54.30 -10.19
CA PRO A 235 22.19 53.85 -9.90
C PRO A 235 23.00 54.90 -9.13
N THR A 236 23.72 54.46 -8.09
CA THR A 236 24.88 55.16 -7.53
C THR A 236 26.16 54.59 -8.15
N PRO A 237 27.18 55.43 -8.47
CA PRO A 237 28.39 54.97 -9.12
C PRO A 237 29.40 54.54 -8.06
N SER A 238 29.83 53.27 -8.05
CA SER A 238 31.08 52.91 -7.39
C SER A 238 31.83 51.87 -8.22
N SER A 239 33.09 52.21 -8.45
CA SER A 239 34.06 51.62 -9.36
C SER A 239 34.71 50.38 -8.76
N LYS A 240 34.57 49.22 -9.40
CA LYS A 240 35.58 48.14 -9.34
C LYS A 240 35.68 47.40 -10.68
N PRO A 241 36.89 47.09 -11.16
CA PRO A 241 37.13 46.52 -12.48
C PRO A 241 36.81 45.02 -12.55
N ALA A 242 36.42 44.61 -13.75
CA ALA A 242 35.98 43.28 -14.14
C ALA A 242 37.10 42.22 -14.09
N THR A 243 36.75 41.03 -13.61
CA THR A 243 37.40 39.76 -13.97
C THR A 243 36.47 39.01 -14.93
N PRO A 244 37.00 38.41 -16.02
CA PRO A 244 36.14 37.80 -17.04
C PRO A 244 35.64 36.42 -16.59
N ALA A 245 34.33 36.22 -16.66
CA ALA A 245 33.70 34.90 -16.60
C ALA A 245 33.97 34.13 -17.91
N PRO A 246 34.14 32.79 -17.87
CA PRO A 246 34.39 32.00 -19.06
C PRO A 246 33.15 31.96 -19.97
N SER A 247 33.38 32.23 -21.26
CA SER A 247 32.39 32.21 -22.33
C SER A 247 31.84 30.81 -22.56
N CYS A 248 30.62 30.54 -22.09
CA CYS A 248 29.86 29.37 -22.53
C CYS A 248 29.19 29.67 -23.88
N TRP A 249 29.74 29.02 -24.90
CA TRP A 249 29.17 28.77 -26.22
C TRP A 249 27.64 28.58 -26.19
N SER A 250 26.91 29.40 -26.94
CA SER A 250 25.51 29.16 -27.29
C SER A 250 25.44 28.78 -28.77
N PRO A 251 24.94 27.59 -29.15
CA PRO A 251 24.62 27.32 -30.55
C PRO A 251 23.31 28.04 -30.95
N PRO A 252 23.15 28.45 -32.22
CA PRO A 252 21.98 29.17 -32.68
C PRO A 252 20.75 28.26 -32.74
N SER A 253 19.61 28.74 -32.24
CA SER A 253 18.30 28.09 -32.35
C SER A 253 17.69 28.26 -33.76
N PRO A 254 17.03 27.24 -34.33
CA PRO A 254 16.32 27.37 -35.60
C PRO A 254 14.96 28.06 -35.42
N PRO A 255 14.42 28.75 -36.44
CA PRO A 255 13.17 29.49 -36.36
C PRO A 255 11.98 28.56 -36.65
N TRP A 256 11.03 28.46 -35.74
CA TRP A 256 9.69 27.93 -36.05
C TRP A 256 8.62 28.98 -35.71
N PRO A 257 7.64 29.21 -36.60
CA PRO A 257 6.70 30.32 -36.49
C PRO A 257 5.52 29.99 -35.55
N SER A 258 5.06 31.00 -34.82
CA SER A 258 3.88 30.97 -33.94
C SER A 258 2.57 30.75 -34.72
N PRO A 259 1.62 29.94 -34.22
CA PRO A 259 0.27 29.90 -34.79
C PRO A 259 -0.53 31.13 -34.33
N ARG A 260 -1.12 31.83 -35.31
CA ARG A 260 -2.10 32.89 -35.08
C ARG A 260 -3.45 32.31 -34.68
N SER A 261 -4.12 33.08 -33.85
CA SER A 261 -5.55 33.07 -33.52
C SER A 261 -6.49 32.95 -34.73
N CYS A 262 -7.48 32.07 -34.59
CA CYS A 262 -8.85 32.23 -35.07
C CYS A 262 -9.78 31.76 -33.94
#